data_AF-A0A9P1IF89-F1
#
_entry.id   AF-A0A9P1IF89-F1
#
_cell.length_a   1.000
_cell.length_b   1.000
_cell.length_c   1.000
_cell.angle_alpha   90.00
_cell.angle_beta   90.00
_cell.angle_gamma   90.00
#
_symmetry.space_group_name_H-M   'P 1'
#
loop_
_entity.id
_entity.type
_entity.pdbx_description
1 polymer ?
#
loop_
_entity_poly.entity_id
_entity_poly.type
_entity_poly.pdbx_seq_one_letter_code
_entity_poly.pdbx_strand_id
1 'polypeptide(L)'
;MIIYTRTDFAQVGTTNRGCMAVVSGEKKKNVLDKISVGSQNGSLITLTRKMNDTVIDKKTPPGPPIDAMCLAGQLGTTKDKLFVASGNSVRGINKKGKMFYDFPTDMAEPARRLHVYGVELVVAGRRSLHHYHDGVDMDHFLSPEDIHDVVSLINEEAWGDRKFAMIIGCADATIKCIEGSDLAYDIKLSDIPFTLALFMGDGGYSKQLVLYGTRHGKLGLVSVPKGGGKVLWEVETTSQAAITSIMCYAMTGSQFPDILIGKEDGCVEVYTVDESDHPTIFGMFQCDESITSISCGFVSSWNEPDIVVCTYTGWLFTLSKSNRAKLEQVPQSANFSVKVQQLRSEVEELESKVMEERQRYEEMTKKVGNGPGVAFIPQFQIHDSFEFIAELGCYNLTIELVLPIDFIMVQSEIPLKLIEVEKNASVMSGQYLSTGVESALE
;
A
#
# COMPACT_ATOMS: atom_id res chain seq x y z
N MET A 1 -5.46 -24.91 -6.77
CA MET A 1 -5.80 -23.89 -5.76
C MET A 1 -4.89 -24.11 -4.55
N ILE A 2 -3.91 -23.24 -4.32
CA ILE A 2 -3.03 -23.33 -3.16
C ILE A 2 -3.80 -22.78 -1.97
N ILE A 3 -3.89 -23.56 -0.90
CA ILE A 3 -4.55 -23.12 0.34
C ILE A 3 -3.50 -22.37 1.16
N TYR A 4 -3.51 -21.05 1.08
CA TYR A 4 -2.78 -20.22 2.01
C TYR A 4 -3.51 -20.19 3.36
N THR A 5 -2.77 -20.34 4.45
CA THR A 5 -3.32 -20.20 5.80
C THR A 5 -3.03 -18.79 6.33
N ARG A 6 -4.09 -18.04 6.64
CA ARG A 6 -4.00 -16.71 7.25
C ARG A 6 -3.62 -16.81 8.72
N THR A 7 -2.63 -16.04 9.13
CA THR A 7 -2.26 -15.82 10.54
C THR A 7 -2.17 -14.34 10.83
N ASP A 8 -3.05 -13.83 11.70
CA ASP A 8 -3.00 -12.43 12.11
C ASP A 8 -1.84 -12.17 13.08
N PHE A 9 -1.14 -11.05 12.88
CA PHE A 9 -0.02 -10.62 13.71
C PHE A 9 -0.43 -9.48 14.63
N ALA A 10 -1.00 -8.42 14.06
CA ALA A 10 -1.37 -7.20 14.76
C ALA A 10 -2.38 -6.40 13.93
N GLN A 11 -3.03 -5.44 14.57
CA GLN A 11 -3.69 -4.34 13.87
C GLN A 11 -2.88 -3.07 14.19
N VAL A 12 -2.32 -2.45 13.15
CA VAL A 12 -1.70 -1.12 13.23
C VAL A 12 -2.75 -0.06 12.89
N GLY A 13 -2.43 1.23 13.11
CA GLY A 13 -3.32 2.30 12.65
C GLY A 13 -3.45 2.30 11.13
N THR A 14 -4.39 3.09 10.59
CA THR A 14 -4.63 3.15 9.15
C THR A 14 -3.35 3.38 8.34
N THR A 15 -3.26 2.74 7.18
CA THR A 15 -2.04 2.73 6.38
C THR A 15 -2.25 3.29 4.98
N ASN A 16 -1.21 3.90 4.44
CA ASN A 16 -1.17 4.33 3.05
C ASN A 16 -0.55 3.25 2.16
N ARG A 17 -0.79 3.35 0.85
CA ARG A 17 -0.23 2.43 -0.14
C ARG A 17 1.29 2.46 -0.13
N GLY A 18 1.95 1.31 -0.09
CA GLY A 18 3.42 1.20 -0.10
C GLY A 18 4.08 1.58 1.25
N CYS A 19 3.36 1.51 2.36
CA CYS A 19 3.85 1.85 3.70
C CYS A 19 4.15 0.62 4.58
N MET A 20 4.52 -0.50 3.98
CA MET A 20 5.05 -1.67 4.70
C MET A 20 6.33 -2.18 4.04
N ALA A 21 7.28 -2.62 4.85
CA ALA A 21 8.47 -3.33 4.39
C ALA A 21 8.85 -4.46 5.35
N VAL A 22 9.37 -5.56 4.80
CA VAL A 22 9.96 -6.66 5.57
C VAL A 22 11.48 -6.53 5.53
N VAL A 23 12.09 -6.28 6.69
CA VAL A 23 13.53 -6.11 6.85
C VAL A 23 14.14 -7.46 7.26
N SER A 24 15.08 -7.97 6.46
CA SER A 24 15.69 -9.28 6.73
C SER A 24 16.39 -9.32 8.09
N GLY A 25 16.07 -10.36 8.86
CA GLY A 25 16.71 -10.66 10.12
C GLY A 25 18.08 -11.32 9.95
N GLU A 26 18.77 -11.56 11.07
CA GLU A 26 20.08 -12.20 11.06
C GLU A 26 19.92 -13.73 10.95
N LYS A 27 19.92 -14.25 9.71
CA LYS A 27 19.79 -15.70 9.42
C LYS A 27 20.74 -16.57 10.25
N LYS A 28 22.01 -16.17 10.39
CA LYS A 28 23.02 -16.92 11.17
C LYS A 28 22.68 -17.07 12.65
N LYS A 29 21.84 -16.18 13.19
CA LYS A 29 21.42 -16.21 14.59
C LYS A 29 20.01 -16.75 14.77
N ASN A 30 19.36 -17.21 13.70
CA ASN A 30 17.93 -17.47 13.69
C ASN A 30 17.19 -16.27 14.32
N VAL A 31 17.28 -15.07 13.69
CA VAL A 31 16.45 -13.88 14.01
C VAL A 31 15.47 -13.54 12.86
N LEU A 32 14.15 -13.53 13.14
CA LEU A 32 13.10 -13.59 12.11
C LEU A 32 13.10 -12.25 11.40
N ASP A 33 12.57 -12.24 10.19
CA ASP A 33 12.42 -11.00 9.48
C ASP A 33 11.45 -10.09 10.24
N LYS A 34 11.77 -8.80 10.25
CA LYS A 34 10.99 -7.79 10.97
C LYS A 34 10.03 -7.12 10.02
N ILE A 35 8.81 -6.90 10.46
CA ILE A 35 7.83 -6.15 9.68
C ILE A 35 7.83 -4.71 10.19
N SER A 36 7.98 -3.76 9.27
CA SER A 36 7.87 -2.34 9.55
C SER A 36 6.68 -1.76 8.81
N VAL A 37 5.80 -1.06 9.51
CA VAL A 37 4.60 -0.45 8.96
C VAL A 37 4.50 1.02 9.37
N GLY A 38 4.28 1.88 8.40
CA GLY A 38 4.01 3.30 8.59
C GLY A 38 2.51 3.58 8.56
N SER A 39 2.02 4.32 9.54
CA SER A 39 0.61 4.70 9.64
C SER A 39 0.36 6.15 9.21
N GLN A 40 -0.89 6.46 8.88
CA GLN A 40 -1.35 7.80 8.52
C GLN A 40 -1.24 8.81 9.67
N ASN A 41 -1.09 8.36 10.91
CA ASN A 41 -0.79 9.23 12.05
C ASN A 41 0.71 9.55 12.21
N GLY A 42 1.55 9.13 11.26
CA GLY A 42 2.99 9.38 11.25
C GLY A 42 3.84 8.47 12.12
N SER A 43 3.23 7.54 12.85
CA SER A 43 3.97 6.52 13.60
C SER A 43 4.50 5.43 12.68
N LEU A 44 5.77 5.09 12.83
CA LEU A 44 6.36 3.87 12.30
C LEU A 44 6.43 2.82 13.41
N ILE A 45 5.91 1.64 13.13
CA ILE A 45 5.94 0.49 14.03
C ILE A 45 6.80 -0.60 13.39
N THR A 46 7.77 -1.12 14.15
CA THR A 46 8.53 -2.32 13.79
C THR A 46 8.17 -3.43 14.75
N LEU A 47 7.84 -4.59 14.22
CA LEU A 47 7.40 -5.76 14.97
C LEU A 47 8.04 -7.05 14.46
N THR A 48 8.20 -8.00 15.37
CA THR A 48 8.84 -9.29 15.13
C THR A 48 8.05 -10.37 15.86
N ARG A 49 7.97 -11.57 15.30
CA ARG A 49 7.38 -12.72 16.00
C ARG A 49 8.42 -13.38 16.92
N LYS A 50 8.06 -13.64 18.18
CA LYS A 50 8.88 -14.37 19.15
C LYS A 50 8.00 -15.38 19.86
N MET A 51 8.36 -16.66 19.81
CA MET A 51 7.59 -17.76 20.46
C MET A 51 6.08 -17.73 20.12
N ASN A 52 5.75 -17.46 18.85
CA ASN A 52 4.39 -17.27 18.34
C ASN A 52 3.63 -16.00 18.77
N ASP A 53 4.20 -15.16 19.62
CA ASP A 53 3.65 -13.85 19.98
C ASP A 53 4.25 -12.73 19.13
N THR A 54 3.44 -11.71 18.86
CA THR A 54 3.88 -10.49 18.17
C THR A 54 4.47 -9.52 19.19
N VAL A 55 5.72 -9.12 18.98
CA VAL A 55 6.42 -8.16 19.84
C VAL A 55 6.68 -6.89 19.04
N ILE A 56 6.25 -5.74 19.60
CA ILE A 56 6.62 -4.43 19.07
C ILE A 56 8.07 -4.15 19.50
N ASP A 57 8.99 -4.20 18.55
CA ASP A 57 10.40 -3.87 18.79
C ASP A 57 10.59 -2.35 18.90
N LYS A 58 9.84 -1.57 18.12
CA LYS A 58 9.92 -0.11 18.13
C LYS A 58 8.62 0.54 17.65
N LYS A 59 8.27 1.68 18.25
CA LYS A 59 7.23 2.60 17.78
C LYS A 59 7.74 4.03 17.87
N THR A 60 7.62 4.80 16.79
CA THR A 60 7.94 6.24 16.82
C THR A 60 6.73 7.06 17.27
N PRO A 61 6.94 8.25 17.86
CA PRO A 61 5.83 9.16 18.15
C PRO A 61 5.05 9.52 16.86
N PRO A 62 3.78 9.93 17.00
CA PRO A 62 2.98 10.45 15.89
C PRO A 62 3.63 11.67 15.21
N GLY A 63 3.24 11.92 13.97
CA GLY A 63 3.74 13.02 13.13
C GLY A 63 2.88 13.19 11.88
N PRO A 64 3.39 13.86 10.83
CA PRO A 64 2.76 13.86 9.52
C PRO A 64 2.56 12.42 9.01
N PRO A 65 1.55 12.16 8.17
CA PRO A 65 1.33 10.83 7.59
C PRO A 65 2.61 10.25 6.99
N ILE A 66 2.78 8.93 7.10
CA ILE A 66 3.78 8.22 6.31
C ILE A 66 3.11 7.87 4.98
N ASP A 67 3.65 8.39 3.89
CA ASP A 67 3.03 8.28 2.55
C ASP A 67 3.70 7.23 1.67
N ALA A 68 4.98 6.93 1.90
CA ALA A 68 5.69 5.87 1.21
C ALA A 68 6.86 5.32 2.03
N MET A 69 7.18 4.05 1.80
CA MET A 69 8.32 3.37 2.37
C MET A 69 9.06 2.57 1.30
N CYS A 70 10.39 2.56 1.37
CA CYS A 70 11.23 1.77 0.47
C CYS A 70 12.35 1.09 1.25
N LEU A 71 12.61 -0.18 0.95
CA LEU A 71 13.77 -0.89 1.46
C LEU A 71 14.94 -0.72 0.48
N ALA A 72 16.06 -0.21 0.95
CA ALA A 72 17.27 -0.04 0.16
C ALA A 72 18.53 -0.41 0.95
N GLY A 73 19.67 -0.42 0.28
CA GLY A 73 20.95 -0.80 0.85
C GLY A 73 22.09 -0.33 -0.03
N GLN A 74 23.31 -0.55 0.43
CA GLN A 74 24.47 -0.30 -0.41
C GLN A 74 24.47 -1.27 -1.60
N LEU A 75 24.98 -0.82 -2.75
CA LEU A 75 25.10 -1.65 -3.95
C LEU A 75 25.80 -2.98 -3.64
N GLY A 76 25.21 -4.08 -4.13
CA GLY A 76 25.72 -5.44 -3.89
C GLY A 76 25.50 -6.00 -2.48
N THR A 77 24.82 -5.27 -1.59
CA THR A 77 24.47 -5.73 -0.23
C THR A 77 22.98 -6.01 -0.09
N THR A 78 22.60 -6.76 0.95
CA THR A 78 21.17 -6.95 1.28
C THR A 78 20.51 -5.60 1.57
N LYS A 79 19.39 -5.31 0.90
CA LYS A 79 18.56 -4.14 1.20
C LYS A 79 18.06 -4.24 2.64
N ASP A 80 18.47 -3.29 3.49
CA ASP A 80 18.24 -3.38 4.93
C ASP A 80 18.07 -2.05 5.68
N LYS A 81 18.11 -0.96 4.91
CA LYS A 81 17.80 0.38 5.36
C LYS A 81 16.42 0.72 4.85
N LEU A 82 15.57 1.12 5.78
CA LEU A 82 14.23 1.55 5.50
C LEU A 82 14.23 3.06 5.29
N PHE A 83 13.75 3.51 4.15
CA PHE A 83 13.51 4.93 3.86
C PHE A 83 12.02 5.21 3.95
N VAL A 84 11.66 6.31 4.61
CA VAL A 84 10.27 6.67 4.93
C VAL A 84 10.03 8.12 4.50
N ALA A 85 9.11 8.34 3.57
CA ALA A 85 8.62 9.68 3.24
C ALA A 85 7.45 10.08 4.14
N SER A 86 7.50 11.30 4.66
CA SER A 86 6.46 11.84 5.53
C SER A 86 6.49 13.36 5.47
N GLY A 87 5.42 13.98 4.99
CA GLY A 87 5.44 15.41 4.67
C GLY A 87 6.49 15.71 3.60
N ASN A 88 7.34 16.72 3.82
CA ASN A 88 8.40 17.11 2.88
C ASN A 88 9.78 16.62 3.37
N SER A 89 9.84 15.41 3.95
CA SER A 89 11.11 14.82 4.35
C SER A 89 11.18 13.32 4.13
N VAL A 90 12.40 12.83 3.94
CA VAL A 90 12.74 11.42 3.84
C VAL A 90 13.67 11.03 4.98
N ARG A 91 13.23 10.07 5.80
CA ARG A 91 14.00 9.56 6.95
C ARG A 91 14.51 8.15 6.65
N GLY A 92 15.79 7.90 6.92
CA GLY A 92 16.39 6.57 6.83
C GLY A 92 16.57 5.92 8.20
N ILE A 93 16.14 4.68 8.31
CA ILE A 93 16.08 3.89 9.53
C ILE A 93 16.81 2.56 9.29
N ASN A 94 17.74 2.21 10.17
CA ASN A 94 18.52 0.98 10.03
C ASN A 94 17.76 -0.26 10.57
N LYS A 95 18.31 -1.47 10.38
CA LYS A 95 17.78 -2.73 10.95
C LYS A 95 17.48 -2.71 12.45
N LYS A 96 18.16 -1.85 13.22
CA LYS A 96 17.98 -1.69 14.67
C LYS A 96 16.86 -0.70 15.01
N GLY A 97 16.19 -0.14 14.00
CA GLY A 97 15.16 0.88 14.15
C GLY A 97 15.72 2.27 14.45
N LYS A 98 17.04 2.50 14.44
CA LYS A 98 17.62 3.83 14.71
C LYS A 98 17.64 4.64 13.42
N MET A 99 17.18 5.89 13.51
CA MET A 99 17.30 6.88 12.44
C MET A 99 18.78 7.20 12.20
N PHE A 100 19.22 7.14 10.94
CA PHE A 100 20.59 7.45 10.52
C PHE A 100 20.65 8.51 9.42
N TYR A 101 19.50 8.83 8.82
CA TYR A 101 19.35 9.78 7.73
C TYR A 101 18.05 10.54 7.95
N ASP A 102 18.09 11.85 7.77
CA ASP A 102 16.93 12.75 7.86
C ASP A 102 17.17 13.87 6.86
N PHE A 103 16.40 13.86 5.78
CA PHE A 103 16.61 14.73 4.63
C PHE A 103 15.34 15.52 4.35
N PRO A 104 15.34 16.85 4.60
CA PRO A 104 14.25 17.71 4.15
C PRO A 104 14.35 17.88 2.63
N THR A 105 13.30 17.53 1.91
CA THR A 105 13.21 17.76 0.46
C THR A 105 12.89 19.23 0.21
N ASP A 106 13.37 19.79 -0.88
CA ASP A 106 13.03 21.14 -1.36
C ASP A 106 11.75 21.20 -2.20
N MET A 107 11.05 20.06 -2.33
CA MET A 107 9.75 19.95 -2.98
C MET A 107 8.71 20.89 -2.38
N ALA A 108 7.90 21.51 -3.24
CA ALA A 108 6.74 22.31 -2.83
C ALA A 108 5.57 21.44 -2.33
N GLU A 109 5.51 20.19 -2.78
CA GLU A 109 4.48 19.21 -2.42
C GLU A 109 5.04 18.18 -1.44
N PRO A 110 4.20 17.55 -0.59
CA PRO A 110 4.62 16.41 0.22
C PRO A 110 5.17 15.26 -0.63
N ALA A 111 6.21 14.61 -0.12
CA ALA A 111 6.77 13.38 -0.68
C ALA A 111 5.78 12.23 -0.52
N ARG A 112 5.15 11.81 -1.63
CA ARG A 112 4.09 10.79 -1.65
C ARG A 112 4.58 9.44 -2.13
N ARG A 113 5.62 9.41 -2.96
CA ARG A 113 6.25 8.20 -3.50
C ARG A 113 7.75 8.37 -3.47
N LEU A 114 8.47 7.27 -3.27
CA LEU A 114 9.93 7.30 -3.30
C LEU A 114 10.50 5.97 -3.78
N HIS A 115 11.65 6.06 -4.45
CA HIS A 115 12.46 4.91 -4.81
C HIS A 115 13.92 5.21 -4.46
N VAL A 116 14.60 4.28 -3.79
CA VAL A 116 15.98 4.44 -3.38
C VAL A 116 16.83 3.33 -3.99
N TYR A 117 17.89 3.74 -4.69
CA TYR A 117 18.86 2.82 -5.27
C TYR A 117 20.28 3.29 -5.01
N GLY A 118 21.00 2.59 -4.13
CA GLY A 118 22.35 2.99 -3.74
C GLY A 118 22.33 4.35 -3.01
N VAL A 119 22.91 5.36 -3.65
CA VAL A 119 22.94 6.76 -3.18
C VAL A 119 21.89 7.64 -3.88
N GLU A 120 21.18 7.09 -4.86
CA GLU A 120 20.15 7.80 -5.61
C GLU A 120 18.83 7.73 -4.84
N LEU A 121 18.24 8.90 -4.61
CA LEU A 121 16.96 9.09 -3.98
C LEU A 121 16.03 9.77 -4.97
N VAL A 122 15.01 9.04 -5.44
CA VAL A 122 13.95 9.59 -6.27
C VAL A 122 12.70 9.79 -5.42
N VAL A 123 12.13 10.99 -5.47
CA VAL A 123 10.95 11.35 -4.69
C VAL A 123 9.93 12.00 -5.61
N ALA A 124 8.68 11.57 -5.51
CA ALA A 124 7.57 12.17 -6.24
C ALA A 124 6.48 12.66 -5.28
N GLY A 125 5.94 13.84 -5.60
CA GLY A 125 4.79 14.44 -4.95
C GLY A 125 3.52 14.05 -5.69
N ARG A 126 2.58 14.98 -5.82
CA ARG A 126 1.42 14.83 -6.70
C ARG A 126 1.83 15.04 -8.15
N ARG A 127 2.66 16.03 -8.46
CA ARG A 127 3.10 16.37 -9.82
C ARG A 127 4.60 16.64 -9.94
N SER A 128 5.26 17.01 -8.85
CA SER A 128 6.71 17.22 -8.84
C SER A 128 7.46 15.89 -8.68
N LEU A 129 8.50 15.68 -9.47
CA LEU A 129 9.46 14.58 -9.36
C LEU A 129 10.85 15.19 -9.14
N HIS A 130 11.59 14.67 -8.15
CA HIS A 130 12.95 15.08 -7.83
C HIS A 130 13.87 13.88 -7.73
N HIS A 131 15.12 14.08 -8.12
CA HIS A 131 16.22 13.14 -8.01
C HIS A 131 17.36 13.78 -7.25
N TYR A 132 17.74 13.14 -6.14
CA TYR A 132 18.87 13.54 -5.33
C TYR A 132 19.96 12.48 -5.40
N HIS A 133 21.19 12.92 -5.67
CA HIS A 133 22.40 12.08 -5.59
C HIS A 133 23.16 12.43 -4.32
N ASP A 134 23.24 11.48 -3.37
CA ASP A 134 23.91 11.69 -2.07
C ASP A 134 23.42 12.95 -1.32
N GLY A 135 22.11 13.24 -1.43
CA GLY A 135 21.48 14.40 -0.79
C GLY A 135 21.66 15.73 -1.53
N VAL A 136 22.23 15.72 -2.74
CA VAL A 136 22.31 16.89 -3.62
C VAL A 136 21.24 16.79 -4.70
N ASP A 137 20.44 17.84 -4.88
CA ASP A 137 19.43 17.90 -5.95
C ASP A 137 20.12 17.91 -7.32
N MET A 138 19.75 16.96 -8.18
CA MET A 138 20.37 16.75 -9.49
C MET A 138 19.40 17.03 -10.61
N ASP A 139 18.19 16.49 -10.51
CA ASP A 139 17.18 16.59 -11.56
C ASP A 139 15.79 16.83 -10.97
N HIS A 140 15.00 17.62 -11.69
CA HIS A 140 13.60 17.85 -11.35
C HIS A 140 12.73 17.77 -12.61
N PHE A 141 11.50 17.31 -12.44
CA PHE A 141 10.52 17.25 -13.50
C PHE A 141 9.14 17.58 -12.96
N LEU A 142 8.39 18.43 -13.67
CA LEU A 142 7.00 18.75 -13.34
C LEU A 142 6.08 18.04 -14.31
N SER A 143 5.38 17.01 -13.82
CA SER A 143 4.41 16.27 -14.63
C SER A 143 3.19 17.15 -14.96
N PRO A 144 2.67 17.08 -16.20
CA PRO A 144 1.38 17.71 -16.55
C PRO A 144 0.20 17.09 -15.78
N GLU A 145 0.36 15.85 -15.32
CA GLU A 145 -0.69 15.01 -14.73
C GLU A 145 -0.24 14.43 -13.40
N ASP A 146 -1.19 13.93 -12.59
CA ASP A 146 -0.89 13.35 -11.29
C ASP A 146 0.00 12.10 -11.43
N ILE A 147 1.09 12.07 -10.66
CA ILE A 147 2.00 10.94 -10.53
C ILE A 147 1.42 9.97 -9.50
N HIS A 148 1.24 8.73 -9.92
CA HIS A 148 0.72 7.68 -9.04
C HIS A 148 1.82 6.83 -8.42
N ASP A 149 2.91 6.56 -9.13
CA ASP A 149 4.06 5.84 -8.60
C ASP A 149 5.36 6.17 -9.34
N VAL A 150 6.49 5.81 -8.73
CA VAL A 150 7.83 6.05 -9.28
C VAL A 150 8.78 4.89 -8.99
N VAL A 151 9.61 4.55 -9.99
CA VAL A 151 10.81 3.72 -9.83
C VAL A 151 11.97 4.36 -10.58
N SER A 152 13.21 4.05 -10.19
CA SER A 152 14.39 4.35 -11.00
C SER A 152 14.97 3.08 -11.59
N LEU A 153 15.44 3.18 -12.82
CA LEU A 153 16.17 2.08 -13.43
C LEU A 153 17.53 1.90 -12.77
N ILE A 154 18.01 0.66 -12.73
CA ILE A 154 19.34 0.34 -12.22
C ILE A 154 20.36 0.69 -13.28
N ASN A 155 21.10 1.78 -13.06
CA ASN A 155 22.11 2.23 -14.00
C ASN A 155 23.23 1.19 -14.15
N GLU A 156 23.45 0.69 -15.37
CA GLU A 156 24.56 -0.19 -15.70
C GLU A 156 25.59 0.53 -16.56
N GLU A 157 26.88 0.30 -16.32
CA GLU A 157 27.96 0.87 -17.14
C GLU A 157 27.79 0.58 -18.64
N ALA A 158 27.17 -0.56 -18.97
CA ALA A 158 26.85 -0.97 -20.34
C ALA A 158 25.89 -0.02 -21.07
N TRP A 159 25.18 0.86 -20.36
CA TRP A 159 24.25 1.83 -20.95
C TRP A 159 24.96 3.09 -21.48
N GLY A 160 26.28 3.18 -21.31
CA GLY A 160 27.10 4.24 -21.90
C GLY A 160 26.73 5.62 -21.38
N ASP A 161 26.29 6.49 -22.27
CA ASP A 161 25.98 7.90 -22.03
C ASP A 161 24.50 8.14 -21.64
N ARG A 162 23.74 7.09 -21.33
CA ARG A 162 22.36 7.26 -20.85
C ARG A 162 22.36 8.01 -19.53
N LYS A 163 21.59 9.10 -19.43
CA LYS A 163 21.37 9.81 -18.17
C LYS A 163 20.62 8.91 -17.19
N PHE A 164 20.64 9.25 -15.90
CA PHE A 164 19.83 8.58 -14.90
C PHE A 164 18.35 8.61 -15.29
N ALA A 165 17.70 7.44 -15.27
CA ALA A 165 16.37 7.25 -15.80
C ALA A 165 15.36 6.99 -14.66
N MET A 166 14.40 7.91 -14.53
CA MET A 166 13.26 7.80 -13.64
C MET A 166 12.02 7.43 -14.44
N ILE A 167 11.24 6.48 -13.92
CA ILE A 167 10.03 5.99 -14.56
C ILE A 167 8.85 6.32 -13.66
N ILE A 168 7.86 7.04 -14.19
CA ILE A 168 6.65 7.42 -13.46
C ILE A 168 5.40 6.90 -14.15
N GLY A 169 4.40 6.49 -13.36
CA GLY A 169 3.05 6.18 -13.82
C GLY A 169 2.13 7.37 -13.59
N CYS A 170 1.45 7.84 -14.63
CA CYS A 170 0.66 9.08 -14.61
C CYS A 170 -0.84 8.83 -14.83
N ALA A 171 -1.67 9.75 -14.33
CA ALA A 171 -3.13 9.71 -14.44
C ALA A 171 -3.69 9.76 -15.88
N ASP A 172 -2.88 10.14 -16.87
CA ASP A 172 -3.24 10.16 -18.30
C ASP A 172 -3.07 8.81 -19.02
N ALA A 173 -3.05 7.70 -18.28
CA ALA A 173 -2.80 6.36 -18.82
C ALA A 173 -1.46 6.25 -19.57
N THR A 174 -0.42 6.89 -19.04
CA THR A 174 0.94 6.77 -19.57
C THR A 174 1.97 6.39 -18.52
N ILE A 175 2.98 5.64 -18.95
CA ILE A 175 4.26 5.51 -18.26
C ILE A 175 5.25 6.45 -18.94
N LYS A 176 5.87 7.36 -18.18
CA LYS A 176 6.83 8.35 -18.70
C LYS A 176 8.24 7.98 -18.27
N CYS A 177 9.18 8.02 -19.22
CA CYS A 177 10.61 7.89 -18.97
C CYS A 177 11.25 9.27 -18.96
N ILE A 178 11.79 9.65 -17.80
CA ILE A 178 12.48 10.92 -17.58
C ILE A 178 13.97 10.60 -17.51
N GLU A 179 14.77 11.23 -18.36
CA GLU A 179 16.23 11.06 -18.40
C GLU A 179 16.90 12.38 -17.99
N GLY A 180 17.44 12.43 -16.78
CA GLY A 180 17.79 13.69 -16.12
C GLY A 180 16.54 14.50 -15.75
N SER A 181 16.45 15.75 -16.21
CA SER A 181 15.28 16.64 -16.00
C SER A 181 14.32 16.68 -17.19
N ASP A 182 14.59 15.91 -18.25
CA ASP A 182 13.86 15.96 -19.51
C ASP A 182 12.96 14.73 -19.68
N LEU A 183 11.73 14.93 -20.15
CA LEU A 183 10.89 13.84 -20.63
C LEU A 183 11.50 13.25 -21.91
N ALA A 184 12.00 12.02 -21.84
CA ALA A 184 12.59 11.35 -22.98
C ALA A 184 11.51 10.82 -23.93
N TYR A 185 10.52 10.10 -23.39
CA TYR A 185 9.36 9.59 -24.12
C TYR A 185 8.27 9.10 -23.15
N ASP A 186 7.06 8.87 -23.67
CA ASP A 186 5.96 8.22 -22.98
C ASP A 186 5.56 6.90 -23.65
N ILE A 187 4.98 6.00 -22.87
CA ILE A 187 4.38 4.75 -23.30
C ILE A 187 2.90 4.84 -22.96
N LYS A 188 2.04 4.83 -23.98
CA LYS A 188 0.59 4.81 -23.80
C LYS A 188 0.13 3.42 -23.37
N LEU A 189 -0.73 3.38 -22.37
CA LEU A 189 -1.34 2.17 -21.84
C LEU A 189 -2.83 2.11 -22.17
N SER A 190 -3.44 0.96 -21.93
CA SER A 190 -4.89 0.80 -22.06
C SER A 190 -5.66 1.38 -20.85
N ASP A 191 -4.96 1.62 -19.74
CA ASP A 191 -5.51 2.05 -18.47
C ASP A 191 -4.48 2.83 -17.63
N ILE A 192 -4.92 3.49 -16.56
CA ILE A 192 -4.13 4.33 -15.67
C ILE A 192 -3.17 3.47 -14.83
N PRO A 193 -1.83 3.59 -15.01
CA PRO A 193 -0.87 2.90 -14.16
C PRO A 193 -0.91 3.47 -12.75
N PHE A 194 -1.18 2.61 -11.76
CA PHE A 194 -1.34 3.01 -10.37
C PHE A 194 -0.13 2.63 -9.52
N THR A 195 0.47 1.46 -9.75
CA THR A 195 1.63 0.95 -9.01
C THR A 195 2.74 0.49 -9.96
N LEU A 196 4.00 0.76 -9.63
CA LEU A 196 5.16 0.35 -10.42
C LEU A 196 6.12 -0.51 -9.58
N ALA A 197 6.79 -1.46 -10.24
CA ALA A 197 7.88 -2.22 -9.63
C ALA A 197 8.92 -2.60 -10.69
N LEU A 198 10.19 -2.68 -10.29
CA LEU A 198 11.21 -3.27 -11.15
C LEU A 198 10.95 -4.77 -11.32
N PHE A 199 10.91 -5.26 -12.56
CA PHE A 199 10.74 -6.69 -12.83
C PHE A 199 11.88 -7.49 -12.19
N MET A 200 11.55 -8.61 -11.54
CA MET A 200 12.52 -9.41 -10.77
C MET A 200 13.25 -8.66 -9.64
N GLY A 201 12.74 -7.47 -9.26
CA GLY A 201 13.30 -6.61 -8.21
C GLY A 201 14.49 -5.74 -8.65
N ASP A 202 14.93 -5.87 -9.91
CA ASP A 202 16.11 -5.19 -10.44
C ASP A 202 15.99 -4.77 -11.92
N GLY A 203 14.85 -5.02 -12.56
CA GLY A 203 14.57 -4.68 -13.95
C GLY A 203 14.88 -5.82 -14.92
N GLY A 204 15.06 -7.04 -14.41
CA GLY A 204 15.32 -8.24 -15.19
C GLY A 204 16.75 -8.30 -15.76
N TYR A 205 16.94 -9.12 -16.78
CA TYR A 205 18.25 -9.29 -17.41
C TYR A 205 18.81 -7.99 -17.99
N SER A 206 17.96 -7.17 -18.61
CA SER A 206 18.36 -5.90 -19.23
C SER A 206 18.39 -4.72 -18.27
N LYS A 207 17.94 -4.88 -17.02
CA LYS A 207 17.66 -3.81 -16.03
C LYS A 207 16.70 -2.72 -16.53
N GLN A 208 15.96 -2.98 -17.61
CA GLN A 208 15.07 -2.02 -18.30
C GLN A 208 13.62 -2.50 -18.35
N LEU A 209 13.24 -3.41 -17.46
CA LEU A 209 11.89 -3.96 -17.41
C LEU A 209 11.15 -3.47 -16.16
N VAL A 210 9.97 -2.89 -16.37
CA VAL A 210 9.15 -2.33 -15.29
C VAL A 210 7.77 -2.97 -15.34
N LEU A 211 7.39 -3.59 -14.24
CA LEU A 211 6.02 -4.03 -13.99
C LEU A 211 5.15 -2.83 -13.65
N TYR A 212 3.92 -2.84 -14.14
CA TYR A 212 2.90 -1.88 -13.76
C TYR A 212 1.60 -2.60 -13.45
N GLY A 213 0.88 -2.05 -12.48
CA GLY A 213 -0.48 -2.44 -12.13
C GLY A 213 -1.40 -1.25 -12.29
N THR A 214 -2.57 -1.46 -12.89
CA THR A 214 -3.48 -0.37 -13.23
C THR A 214 -4.61 -0.18 -12.22
N ARG A 215 -5.38 0.90 -12.38
CA ARG A 215 -6.58 1.16 -11.58
C ARG A 215 -7.72 0.18 -11.82
N HIS A 216 -7.83 -0.37 -13.03
CA HIS A 216 -8.84 -1.37 -13.37
C HIS A 216 -8.27 -2.79 -13.42
N GLY A 217 -7.32 -3.11 -12.53
CA GLY A 217 -6.93 -4.50 -12.32
C GLY A 217 -6.18 -5.17 -13.47
N LYS A 218 -5.39 -4.43 -14.25
CA LYS A 218 -4.49 -5.02 -15.25
C LYS A 218 -3.05 -5.05 -14.74
N LEU A 219 -2.37 -6.17 -14.97
CA LEU A 219 -0.95 -6.34 -14.69
C LEU A 219 -0.21 -6.33 -16.03
N GLY A 220 0.85 -5.54 -16.15
CA GLY A 220 1.62 -5.48 -17.38
C GLY A 220 3.11 -5.30 -17.16
N LEU A 221 3.86 -5.49 -18.24
CA LEU A 221 5.31 -5.31 -18.28
C LEU A 221 5.68 -4.39 -19.43
N VAL A 222 6.45 -3.34 -19.14
CA VAL A 222 7.05 -2.48 -20.16
C VAL A 222 8.56 -2.66 -20.24
N SER A 223 9.08 -2.54 -21.46
CA SER A 223 10.50 -2.34 -21.70
C SER A 223 10.78 -0.86 -21.93
N VAL A 224 11.79 -0.32 -21.24
CA VAL A 224 12.16 1.11 -21.25
C VAL A 224 13.64 1.32 -21.62
N PRO A 225 14.07 0.92 -22.83
CA PRO A 225 15.42 1.20 -23.31
C PRO A 225 15.60 2.69 -23.66
N LYS A 226 16.83 3.12 -23.92
CA LYS A 226 17.10 4.47 -24.41
C LYS A 226 16.43 4.68 -25.78
N GLY A 227 15.72 5.79 -25.95
CA GLY A 227 15.14 6.20 -27.24
C GLY A 227 13.72 5.71 -27.55
N GLY A 228 13.12 4.84 -26.74
CA GLY A 228 11.69 4.51 -26.87
C GLY A 228 11.29 3.20 -26.19
N GLY A 229 10.17 3.21 -25.49
CA GLY A 229 9.66 2.06 -24.77
C GLY A 229 8.45 1.40 -25.43
N LYS A 230 8.11 0.19 -24.95
CA LYS A 230 6.93 -0.55 -25.41
C LYS A 230 6.36 -1.45 -24.33
N VAL A 231 5.06 -1.69 -24.39
CA VAL A 231 4.41 -2.76 -23.63
C VAL A 231 4.84 -4.10 -24.22
N LEU A 232 5.35 -5.00 -23.37
CA LEU A 232 5.71 -6.36 -23.76
C LEU A 232 4.50 -7.28 -23.67
N TRP A 233 3.78 -7.19 -22.55
CA TRP A 233 2.52 -7.89 -22.33
C TRP A 233 1.67 -7.12 -21.31
N GLU A 234 0.37 -7.38 -21.34
CA GLU A 234 -0.63 -6.93 -20.38
C GLU A 234 -1.63 -8.08 -20.21
N VAL A 235 -1.98 -8.38 -18.97
CA VAL A 235 -2.93 -9.44 -18.61
C VAL A 235 -4.00 -8.89 -17.66
N GLU A 236 -5.24 -9.34 -17.88
CA GLU A 236 -6.34 -9.09 -16.95
C GLU A 236 -6.13 -9.94 -15.68
N THR A 237 -6.35 -9.34 -14.52
CA THR A 237 -6.30 -10.05 -13.23
C THR A 237 -7.68 -10.63 -12.87
N THR A 238 -7.83 -11.23 -11.69
CA THR A 238 -9.08 -11.92 -11.31
C THR A 238 -10.27 -10.99 -11.06
N SER A 239 -10.03 -9.68 -10.93
CA SER A 239 -11.05 -8.65 -10.75
C SER A 239 -10.54 -7.32 -11.29
N GLN A 240 -11.45 -6.38 -11.54
CA GLN A 240 -11.12 -5.05 -12.05
C GLN A 240 -10.72 -4.04 -10.95
N ALA A 241 -10.39 -4.51 -9.75
CA ALA A 241 -9.96 -3.63 -8.66
C ALA A 241 -8.51 -3.15 -8.84
N ALA A 242 -8.21 -1.94 -8.37
CA ALA A 242 -6.89 -1.34 -8.52
C ALA A 242 -5.79 -2.21 -7.90
N ILE A 243 -4.69 -2.36 -8.63
CA ILE A 243 -3.49 -3.04 -8.13
C ILE A 243 -2.70 -2.06 -7.26
N THR A 244 -2.73 -2.29 -5.96
CA THR A 244 -2.15 -1.38 -4.95
C THR A 244 -0.70 -1.70 -4.61
N SER A 245 -0.24 -2.91 -4.91
CA SER A 245 1.12 -3.34 -4.60
C SER A 245 1.58 -4.45 -5.52
N ILE A 246 2.87 -4.43 -5.88
CA ILE A 246 3.53 -5.44 -6.71
C ILE A 246 4.85 -5.81 -6.04
N MET A 247 5.13 -7.11 -5.94
CA MET A 247 6.42 -7.61 -5.45
C MET A 247 6.85 -8.83 -6.26
N CYS A 248 8.13 -8.91 -6.58
CA CYS A 248 8.73 -10.15 -7.06
C CYS A 248 9.38 -10.93 -5.91
N TYR A 249 8.98 -12.19 -5.69
CA TYR A 249 9.58 -13.04 -4.67
C TYR A 249 9.41 -14.52 -5.01
N ALA A 250 10.43 -15.34 -4.74
CA ALA A 250 10.36 -16.79 -4.97
C ALA A 250 9.54 -17.48 -3.87
N MET A 251 8.23 -17.60 -4.07
CA MET A 251 7.30 -18.30 -3.19
C MET A 251 7.00 -19.72 -3.66
N THR A 252 6.86 -19.96 -4.96
CA THR A 252 6.48 -21.24 -5.60
C THR A 252 7.61 -22.21 -5.79
N GLY A 253 8.86 -21.74 -5.70
CA GLY A 253 10.02 -22.54 -6.05
C GLY A 253 10.16 -22.74 -7.56
N SER A 254 9.46 -21.92 -8.37
CA SER A 254 9.74 -21.74 -9.78
C SER A 254 11.17 -21.29 -10.03
N GLN A 255 11.63 -21.45 -11.28
CA GLN A 255 12.96 -21.02 -11.70
C GLN A 255 13.18 -19.51 -11.52
N PHE A 256 12.15 -18.72 -11.81
CA PHE A 256 12.14 -17.27 -11.66
C PHE A 256 11.30 -16.86 -10.45
N PRO A 257 11.60 -15.73 -9.79
CA PRO A 257 10.72 -15.15 -8.77
C PRO A 257 9.27 -15.01 -9.28
N ASP A 258 8.32 -15.29 -8.39
CA ASP A 258 6.89 -15.07 -8.68
C ASP A 258 6.58 -13.58 -8.66
N ILE A 259 5.53 -13.16 -9.38
CA ILE A 259 4.93 -11.84 -9.24
C ILE A 259 3.75 -11.97 -8.28
N LEU A 260 3.80 -11.23 -7.19
CA LEU A 260 2.71 -11.10 -6.23
C LEU A 260 2.07 -9.73 -6.42
N ILE A 261 0.75 -9.68 -6.38
CA ILE A 261 -0.01 -8.44 -6.40
C ILE A 261 -1.02 -8.41 -5.26
N GLY A 262 -1.24 -7.21 -4.72
CA GLY A 262 -2.31 -6.91 -3.76
C GLY A 262 -3.25 -5.88 -4.38
N LYS A 263 -4.55 -6.02 -4.10
CA LYS A 263 -5.61 -5.24 -4.75
C LYS A 263 -6.52 -4.56 -3.73
N GLU A 264 -7.16 -3.49 -4.19
CA GLU A 264 -8.07 -2.68 -3.38
C GLU A 264 -9.35 -3.42 -2.98
N ASP A 265 -9.75 -4.47 -3.70
CA ASP A 265 -10.86 -5.32 -3.28
C ASP A 265 -10.45 -6.40 -2.26
N GLY A 266 -9.22 -6.38 -1.77
CA GLY A 266 -8.70 -7.36 -0.81
C GLY A 266 -8.19 -8.66 -1.43
N CYS A 267 -8.03 -8.71 -2.75
CA CYS A 267 -7.46 -9.87 -3.43
C CYS A 267 -5.92 -9.82 -3.44
N VAL A 268 -5.27 -10.89 -2.96
CA VAL A 268 -3.87 -11.19 -3.21
C VAL A 268 -3.79 -12.22 -4.33
N GLU A 269 -3.01 -11.96 -5.37
CA GLU A 269 -2.78 -12.92 -6.46
C GLU A 269 -1.29 -13.21 -6.62
N VAL A 270 -0.98 -14.45 -6.98
CA VAL A 270 0.39 -14.94 -7.21
C VAL A 270 0.47 -15.47 -8.62
N TYR A 271 1.48 -15.02 -9.35
CA TYR A 271 1.76 -15.41 -10.73
C TYR A 271 3.16 -16.03 -10.83
N THR A 272 3.25 -17.22 -11.42
CA THR A 272 4.55 -17.78 -11.82
C THR A 272 4.97 -17.18 -13.15
N VAL A 273 6.28 -16.98 -13.35
CA VAL A 273 6.84 -16.47 -14.61
C VAL A 273 7.57 -17.58 -15.35
N ASP A 274 7.35 -17.67 -16.66
CA ASP A 274 8.03 -18.64 -17.53
C ASP A 274 9.36 -18.11 -18.11
N GLU A 275 10.05 -18.92 -18.92
CA GLU A 275 11.32 -18.55 -19.57
C GLU A 275 11.18 -17.40 -20.59
N SER A 276 9.96 -17.07 -21.00
CA SER A 276 9.66 -15.95 -21.91
C SER A 276 9.16 -14.72 -21.16
N ASP A 277 9.38 -14.63 -19.85
CA ASP A 277 8.94 -13.55 -18.97
C ASP A 277 7.41 -13.38 -18.90
N HIS A 278 6.62 -14.38 -19.30
CA HIS A 278 5.15 -14.29 -19.27
C HIS A 278 4.58 -14.80 -17.94
N PRO A 279 3.63 -14.07 -17.33
CA PRO A 279 3.02 -14.48 -16.07
C PRO A 279 1.86 -15.46 -16.30
N THR A 280 1.73 -16.43 -15.42
CA THR A 280 0.56 -17.31 -15.33
C THR A 280 0.05 -17.34 -13.90
N ILE A 281 -1.25 -17.17 -13.71
CA ILE A 281 -1.85 -17.19 -12.37
C ILE A 281 -1.64 -18.54 -11.71
N PHE A 282 -1.08 -18.51 -10.51
CA PHE A 282 -0.79 -19.68 -9.69
C PHE A 282 -1.83 -19.88 -8.59
N GLY A 283 -2.31 -18.78 -7.99
CA GLY A 283 -3.34 -18.81 -6.97
C GLY A 283 -3.71 -17.43 -6.47
N MET A 284 -4.79 -17.39 -5.70
CA MET A 284 -5.30 -16.17 -5.10
C MET A 284 -5.76 -16.41 -3.65
N PHE A 285 -5.83 -15.33 -2.88
CA PHE A 285 -6.40 -15.28 -1.54
C PHE A 285 -7.23 -14.00 -1.41
N GLN A 286 -8.45 -14.12 -0.90
CA GLN A 286 -9.36 -13.00 -0.72
C GLN A 286 -9.45 -12.62 0.76
N CYS A 287 -9.28 -11.34 1.08
CA CYS A 287 -9.70 -10.73 2.34
C CYS A 287 -10.76 -9.64 2.09
N ASP A 288 -11.51 -9.28 3.12
CA ASP A 288 -12.65 -8.36 3.01
C ASP A 288 -12.25 -6.89 3.27
N GLU A 289 -11.09 -6.47 2.79
CA GLU A 289 -10.52 -5.15 3.07
C GLU A 289 -9.45 -4.74 2.04
N SER A 290 -9.33 -3.44 1.74
CA SER A 290 -8.33 -2.93 0.81
C SER A 290 -6.91 -3.26 1.24
N ILE A 291 -6.15 -3.91 0.36
CA ILE A 291 -4.73 -4.15 0.59
C ILE A 291 -3.97 -2.87 0.27
N THR A 292 -3.13 -2.42 1.19
CA THR A 292 -2.26 -1.24 0.98
C THR A 292 -0.83 -1.63 0.66
N SER A 293 -0.38 -2.82 1.09
CA SER A 293 0.97 -3.29 0.82
C SER A 293 1.06 -4.82 0.95
N ILE A 294 1.92 -5.41 0.12
CA ILE A 294 2.39 -6.77 0.25
C ILE A 294 3.91 -6.79 0.39
N SER A 295 4.43 -7.78 1.11
CA SER A 295 5.85 -8.08 1.14
C SER A 295 6.03 -9.57 1.38
N CYS A 296 7.25 -10.09 1.25
CA CYS A 296 7.55 -11.49 1.55
C CYS A 296 8.75 -11.59 2.49
N GLY A 297 8.80 -12.66 3.28
CA GLY A 297 9.95 -12.96 4.13
C GLY A 297 9.69 -14.03 5.18
N PHE A 298 10.72 -14.33 5.95
CA PHE A 298 10.74 -15.34 7.01
C PHE A 298 10.26 -14.73 8.33
N VAL A 299 8.98 -14.37 8.39
CA VAL A 299 8.40 -13.61 9.52
C VAL A 299 7.72 -14.47 10.57
N SER A 300 7.23 -15.66 10.19
CA SER A 300 6.66 -16.62 11.15
C SER A 300 7.45 -17.92 11.24
N SER A 301 8.40 -18.19 10.34
CA SER A 301 9.28 -19.37 10.35
C SER A 301 10.58 -19.09 9.61
N TRP A 302 11.64 -19.82 9.95
CA TRP A 302 12.95 -19.81 9.27
C TRP A 302 13.00 -20.63 7.99
N ASN A 303 12.10 -21.61 7.90
CA ASN A 303 12.19 -22.67 6.90
C ASN A 303 11.39 -22.31 5.65
N GLU A 304 10.31 -21.56 5.83
CA GLU A 304 9.39 -21.18 4.75
C GLU A 304 9.10 -19.68 4.84
N PRO A 305 9.15 -18.96 3.71
CA PRO A 305 8.71 -17.58 3.66
C PRO A 305 7.18 -17.50 3.72
N ASP A 306 6.69 -16.40 4.28
CA ASP A 306 5.28 -16.05 4.28
C ASP A 306 5.06 -14.83 3.35
N ILE A 307 3.88 -14.73 2.75
CA ILE A 307 3.41 -13.46 2.18
C ILE A 307 2.86 -12.64 3.34
N VAL A 308 3.38 -11.44 3.53
CA VAL A 308 2.94 -10.48 4.54
C VAL A 308 2.01 -9.49 3.85
N VAL A 309 0.84 -9.26 4.43
CA VAL A 309 -0.19 -8.39 3.87
C VAL A 309 -0.57 -7.35 4.91
N CYS A 310 -0.64 -6.09 4.49
CA CYS A 310 -1.17 -5.00 5.29
C CYS A 310 -2.37 -4.39 4.58
N THR A 311 -3.43 -4.12 5.34
CA THR A 311 -4.68 -3.54 4.85
C THR A 311 -4.86 -2.08 5.26
N TYR A 312 -5.89 -1.44 4.72
CA TYR A 312 -6.20 -0.03 4.94
C TYR A 312 -6.39 0.33 6.42
N THR A 313 -7.21 -0.43 7.15
CA THR A 313 -7.41 -0.29 8.61
C THR A 313 -6.27 -0.86 9.44
N GLY A 314 -5.20 -1.32 8.78
CA GLY A 314 -3.95 -1.71 9.39
C GLY A 314 -3.91 -3.14 9.90
N TRP A 315 -4.82 -4.03 9.47
CA TRP A 315 -4.63 -5.44 9.73
C TRP A 315 -3.33 -5.92 9.09
N LEU A 316 -2.49 -6.52 9.90
CA LEU A 316 -1.24 -7.12 9.49
C LEU A 316 -1.33 -8.62 9.71
N PHE A 317 -1.29 -9.37 8.62
CA PHE A 317 -1.38 -10.82 8.64
C PHE A 317 -0.42 -11.46 7.64
N THR A 318 -0.20 -12.75 7.81
CA THR A 318 0.65 -13.54 6.91
C THR A 318 -0.13 -14.68 6.27
N LEU A 319 0.30 -15.07 5.08
CA LEU A 319 -0.23 -16.18 4.30
C LEU A 319 0.90 -17.19 4.09
N SER A 320 0.77 -18.36 4.71
CA SER A 320 1.75 -19.46 4.59
C SER A 320 1.20 -20.63 3.76
N LYS A 321 2.06 -21.31 2.99
CA LYS A 321 1.67 -22.43 2.12
C LYS A 321 1.37 -23.72 2.87
N SER A 322 2.12 -23.99 3.93
CA SER A 322 1.87 -25.12 4.78
C SER A 322 0.63 -24.82 5.62
N ASN A 323 -0.33 -25.74 5.61
CA ASN A 323 -1.19 -25.97 6.75
C ASN A 323 -0.22 -26.46 7.83
N ARG A 324 0.48 -25.53 8.49
CA ARG A 324 1.51 -25.84 9.48
C ARG A 324 0.86 -26.87 10.39
N ALA A 325 1.31 -28.13 10.30
CA ALA A 325 0.97 -29.09 11.32
C ALA A 325 1.25 -28.35 12.61
N LYS A 326 0.26 -28.32 13.51
CA LYS A 326 0.33 -27.71 14.84
C LYS A 326 1.53 -28.33 15.58
N LEU A 327 2.74 -27.95 15.20
CA LEU A 327 4.02 -28.42 15.71
C LEU A 327 4.38 -27.45 16.81
N GLU A 328 3.54 -27.48 17.83
CA GLU A 328 3.86 -27.91 19.18
C GLU A 328 2.52 -27.92 19.91
N GLN A 329 2.17 -29.06 20.50
CA GLN A 329 0.98 -29.24 21.31
C GLN A 329 1.07 -28.36 22.56
N VAL A 330 0.80 -27.07 22.42
CA VAL A 330 0.24 -26.27 23.50
C VAL A 330 -1.26 -26.42 23.36
N PRO A 331 -2.03 -26.76 24.41
CA PRO A 331 -3.47 -26.93 24.30
C PRO A 331 -4.10 -25.64 23.78
N GLN A 332 -4.41 -25.62 22.48
CA GLN A 332 -4.97 -24.47 21.77
C GLN A 332 -6.27 -23.98 22.41
N SER A 333 -7.04 -24.87 23.05
CA SER A 333 -8.24 -24.51 23.79
C SER A 333 -7.95 -23.65 25.03
N ALA A 334 -6.90 -23.96 25.78
CA ALA A 334 -6.51 -23.20 26.96
C ALA A 334 -5.98 -21.82 26.57
N ASN A 335 -5.07 -21.73 25.59
CA ASN A 335 -4.53 -20.45 25.13
C ASN A 335 -5.60 -19.57 24.45
N PHE A 336 -6.52 -20.17 23.70
CA PHE A 336 -7.64 -19.43 23.13
C PHE A 336 -8.57 -18.89 24.23
N SER A 337 -8.94 -19.71 25.22
CA SER A 337 -9.78 -19.27 26.33
C SER A 337 -9.14 -18.16 27.16
N VAL A 338 -7.83 -18.24 27.41
CA VAL A 338 -7.06 -17.19 28.10
C VAL A 338 -7.02 -15.92 27.28
N LYS A 339 -6.76 -15.99 25.98
CA LYS A 339 -6.74 -14.81 25.10
C LYS A 339 -8.13 -14.16 25.00
N VAL A 340 -9.19 -14.95 24.91
CA VAL A 340 -10.57 -14.45 24.95
C VAL A 340 -10.88 -13.77 26.27
N GLN A 341 -10.44 -14.33 27.40
CA GLN A 341 -10.65 -13.72 28.72
C GLN A 341 -9.85 -12.42 28.88
N GLN A 342 -8.61 -12.36 28.39
CA GLN A 342 -7.81 -11.14 28.36
C GLN A 342 -8.49 -10.06 27.53
N LEU A 343 -8.97 -10.40 26.32
CA LEU A 343 -9.70 -9.45 25.48
C LEU A 343 -10.99 -8.95 26.15
N ARG A 344 -11.73 -9.81 26.86
CA ARG A 344 -12.91 -9.37 27.63
C ARG A 344 -12.55 -8.38 28.73
N SER A 345 -11.50 -8.67 29.49
CA SER A 345 -11.01 -7.77 30.54
C SER A 345 -10.55 -6.42 29.97
N GLU A 346 -9.88 -6.43 28.81
CA GLU A 346 -9.44 -5.22 28.13
C GLU A 346 -10.63 -4.41 27.61
N VAL A 347 -11.65 -5.06 27.05
CA VAL A 347 -12.91 -4.42 26.64
C VAL A 347 -13.59 -3.75 27.83
N GLU A 348 -13.76 -4.46 28.95
CA GLU A 348 -14.39 -3.89 30.15
C GLU A 348 -13.63 -2.67 30.70
N GLU A 349 -12.30 -2.74 30.73
CA GLU A 349 -11.45 -1.61 31.15
C GLU A 349 -11.59 -0.41 30.20
N LEU A 350 -11.57 -0.66 28.88
CA LEU A 350 -11.71 0.38 27.86
C LEU A 350 -13.11 1.01 27.89
N GLU A 351 -14.16 0.22 28.05
CA GLU A 351 -15.53 0.70 28.22
C GLU A 351 -15.65 1.63 29.43
N SER A 352 -15.07 1.24 30.57
CA SER A 352 -15.05 2.08 31.77
C SER A 352 -14.36 3.42 31.52
N LYS A 353 -13.16 3.41 30.89
CA LYS A 353 -12.42 4.65 30.58
C LYS A 353 -13.18 5.53 29.60
N VAL A 354 -13.81 4.95 28.59
CA VAL A 354 -14.62 5.68 27.61
C VAL A 354 -15.84 6.31 28.27
N MET A 355 -16.50 5.62 29.20
CA MET A 355 -17.63 6.18 29.95
C MET A 355 -17.20 7.37 30.81
N GLU A 356 -16.07 7.25 31.52
CA GLU A 356 -15.52 8.33 32.35
C GLU A 356 -15.19 9.58 31.50
N GLU A 357 -14.48 9.40 30.39
CA GLU A 357 -14.13 10.52 29.50
C GLU A 357 -15.35 11.10 28.77
N ARG A 358 -16.38 10.30 28.45
CA ARG A 358 -17.67 10.82 27.93
C ARG A 358 -18.35 11.73 28.94
N GLN A 359 -18.45 11.31 30.21
CA GLN A 359 -19.03 12.14 31.26
C GLN A 359 -18.24 13.44 31.45
N ARG A 360 -16.90 13.35 31.46
CA ARG A 360 -16.02 14.51 31.54
C ARG A 360 -16.22 15.47 30.36
N TYR A 361 -16.34 14.95 29.14
CA TYR A 361 -16.58 15.73 27.93
C TYR A 361 -17.94 16.46 27.98
N GLU A 362 -18.99 15.78 28.44
CA GLU A 362 -20.30 16.40 28.66
C GLU A 362 -20.26 17.53 29.69
N GLU A 363 -19.58 17.31 30.82
CA GLU A 363 -19.44 18.33 31.86
C GLU A 363 -18.68 19.56 31.36
N MET A 364 -17.59 19.36 30.61
CA MET A 364 -16.83 20.45 29.99
C MET A 364 -17.70 21.24 29.02
N THR A 365 -18.49 20.55 28.20
CA THR A 365 -19.36 21.20 27.20
C THR A 365 -20.52 21.96 27.86
N LYS A 366 -21.09 21.45 28.95
CA LYS A 366 -22.17 22.10 29.74
C LYS A 366 -21.68 23.33 30.51
N LYS A 367 -20.45 23.31 31.07
CA LYS A 367 -19.89 24.42 31.87
C LYS A 367 -19.59 25.68 31.05
N VAL A 368 -19.44 25.57 29.73
CA VAL A 368 -19.17 26.70 28.81
C VAL A 368 -20.47 27.38 28.33
N GLY A 369 -21.57 27.22 29.06
CA GLY A 369 -22.90 27.76 28.72
C GLY A 369 -23.07 29.29 28.59
N ASN A 370 -21.98 30.07 28.50
CA ASN A 370 -22.00 31.52 28.17
C ASN A 370 -20.87 31.94 27.19
N GLY A 371 -20.17 31.00 26.55
CA GLY A 371 -19.18 31.28 25.49
C GLY A 371 -19.23 30.20 24.39
N PRO A 372 -18.53 30.36 23.26
CA PRO A 372 -18.47 29.32 22.24
C PRO A 372 -17.69 28.13 22.81
N GLY A 373 -18.40 27.15 23.37
CA GLY A 373 -17.84 25.87 23.73
C GLY A 373 -17.32 25.17 22.47
N VAL A 374 -16.04 24.83 22.45
CA VAL A 374 -15.43 24.18 21.29
C VAL A 374 -15.80 22.70 21.33
N ALA A 375 -16.84 22.33 20.59
CA ALA A 375 -17.11 20.92 20.29
C ALA A 375 -15.95 20.37 19.46
N PHE A 376 -15.44 19.19 19.83
CA PHE A 376 -14.37 18.55 19.09
C PHE A 376 -15.00 17.59 18.09
N ILE A 377 -14.76 17.84 16.81
CA ILE A 377 -15.19 16.95 15.73
C ILE A 377 -14.01 16.04 15.42
N PRO A 378 -14.09 14.72 15.70
CA PRO A 378 -13.03 13.80 15.34
C PRO A 378 -12.88 13.80 13.82
N GLN A 379 -11.64 14.00 13.36
CA GLN A 379 -11.30 13.85 11.96
C GLN A 379 -10.74 12.44 11.75
N PHE A 380 -11.27 11.74 10.75
CA PHE A 380 -10.75 10.48 10.27
C PHE A 380 -10.58 10.56 8.76
N GLN A 381 -9.66 9.76 8.23
CA GLN A 381 -9.44 9.66 6.80
C GLN A 381 -10.55 8.81 6.18
N ILE A 382 -11.03 9.26 5.03
CA ILE A 382 -11.98 8.55 4.19
C ILE A 382 -11.16 8.04 3.02
N HIS A 383 -11.19 6.73 2.80
CA HIS A 383 -10.60 6.12 1.61
C HIS A 383 -11.72 5.90 0.62
N ASP A 384 -11.79 6.73 -0.41
CA ASP A 384 -12.83 6.70 -1.41
C ASP A 384 -12.29 6.64 -2.84
N SER A 385 -13.07 6.03 -3.72
CA SER A 385 -12.82 6.00 -5.17
C SER A 385 -14.13 6.23 -5.91
N PHE A 386 -14.07 7.05 -6.97
CA PHE A 386 -15.21 7.33 -7.84
C PHE A 386 -14.80 7.18 -9.30
N GLU A 387 -14.99 5.99 -9.84
CA GLU A 387 -14.43 5.59 -11.14
C GLU A 387 -15.52 5.15 -12.11
N PHE A 388 -15.33 5.44 -13.39
CA PHE A 388 -16.29 5.07 -14.43
C PHE A 388 -15.98 3.66 -14.96
N ILE A 389 -16.95 2.74 -14.83
CA ILE A 389 -16.84 1.39 -15.37
C ILE A 389 -17.49 1.35 -16.74
N ALA A 390 -16.66 1.37 -17.79
CA ALA A 390 -17.12 1.42 -19.17
C ALA A 390 -18.01 0.23 -19.58
N GLU A 391 -17.72 -0.96 -19.07
CA GLU A 391 -18.48 -2.19 -19.38
C GLU A 391 -19.93 -2.14 -18.86
N LEU A 392 -20.14 -1.49 -17.71
CA LEU A 392 -21.44 -1.35 -17.07
C LEU A 392 -22.14 -0.03 -17.45
N GLY A 393 -21.40 0.93 -18.00
CA GLY A 393 -21.89 2.27 -18.30
C GLY A 393 -22.30 3.05 -17.05
N CYS A 394 -21.67 2.80 -15.91
CA CYS A 394 -21.98 3.44 -14.63
C CYS A 394 -20.72 3.86 -13.87
N TYR A 395 -20.87 4.77 -12.92
CA TYR A 395 -19.81 5.08 -11.96
C TYR A 395 -19.90 4.13 -10.76
N ASN A 396 -18.75 3.70 -10.27
CA ASN A 396 -18.59 2.96 -9.04
C ASN A 396 -18.03 3.88 -7.97
N LEU A 397 -18.78 4.06 -6.87
CA LEU A 397 -18.36 4.79 -5.69
C LEU A 397 -18.02 3.78 -4.59
N THR A 398 -16.75 3.73 -4.20
CA THR A 398 -16.30 2.94 -3.06
C THR A 398 -15.96 3.89 -1.92
N ILE A 399 -16.42 3.59 -0.71
CA ILE A 399 -16.09 4.35 0.50
C ILE A 399 -15.69 3.35 1.58
N GLU A 400 -14.51 3.55 2.16
CA GLU A 400 -13.93 2.72 3.20
C GLU A 400 -13.46 3.59 4.37
N LEU A 401 -13.83 3.18 5.58
CA LEU A 401 -13.49 3.86 6.82
C LEU A 401 -12.86 2.88 7.81
N VAL A 402 -12.01 3.40 8.70
CA VAL A 402 -11.50 2.65 9.86
C VAL A 402 -12.58 2.36 10.92
N LEU A 403 -13.71 3.07 10.84
CA LEU A 403 -14.84 2.91 11.73
C LEU A 403 -16.02 2.31 10.96
N PRO A 404 -16.88 1.52 11.61
CA PRO A 404 -18.13 1.08 11.02
C PRO A 404 -18.95 2.26 10.51
N ILE A 405 -19.45 2.16 9.27
CA ILE A 405 -20.32 3.16 8.66
C ILE A 405 -21.75 2.91 9.14
N ASP A 406 -22.36 3.91 9.79
CA ASP A 406 -23.77 3.85 10.21
C ASP A 406 -24.70 4.08 9.01
N PHE A 407 -24.52 5.19 8.30
CA PHE A 407 -25.21 5.47 7.05
C PHE A 407 -24.39 6.39 6.13
N ILE A 408 -24.67 6.33 4.83
CA ILE A 408 -24.15 7.25 3.81
C ILE A 408 -25.33 8.00 3.23
N MET A 409 -25.26 9.33 3.23
CA MET A 409 -26.25 10.16 2.54
C MET A 409 -25.70 10.57 1.17
N VAL A 410 -26.36 10.11 0.11
CA VAL A 410 -26.04 10.50 -1.27
C VAL A 410 -27.04 11.56 -1.72
N GLN A 411 -26.56 12.78 -1.93
CA GLN A 411 -27.34 13.89 -2.48
C GLN A 411 -26.85 14.21 -3.89
N SER A 412 -27.77 14.46 -4.81
CA SER A 412 -27.45 14.85 -6.18
C SER A 412 -28.42 15.88 -6.72
N GLU A 413 -27.90 16.80 -7.52
CA GLU A 413 -28.67 17.80 -8.26
C GLU A 413 -29.19 17.26 -9.60
N ILE A 414 -28.64 16.13 -10.06
CA ILE A 414 -29.06 15.42 -11.27
C ILE A 414 -29.79 14.12 -10.91
N PRO A 415 -30.73 13.64 -11.74
CA PRO A 415 -31.34 12.34 -11.55
C PRO A 415 -30.27 11.24 -11.49
N LEU A 416 -30.16 10.59 -10.32
CA LEU A 416 -29.27 9.45 -10.12
C LEU A 416 -30.08 8.16 -10.02
N LYS A 417 -29.53 7.10 -10.61
CA LYS A 417 -29.97 5.73 -10.38
C LYS A 417 -28.88 5.00 -9.64
N LEU A 418 -29.12 4.69 -8.37
CA LEU A 418 -28.26 3.80 -7.60
C LEU A 418 -28.57 2.36 -7.98
N ILE A 419 -27.52 1.56 -8.22
CA ILE A 419 -27.62 0.16 -8.60
C ILE A 419 -27.12 -0.65 -7.40
N GLU A 420 -27.91 -1.63 -6.95
CA GLU A 420 -27.48 -2.53 -5.89
C GLU A 420 -26.34 -3.43 -6.39
N VAL A 421 -25.33 -3.60 -5.54
CA VAL A 421 -24.18 -4.47 -5.80
C VAL A 421 -24.28 -5.64 -4.83
N GLU A 422 -24.12 -6.88 -5.29
CA GLU A 422 -24.30 -8.09 -4.45
C GLU A 422 -23.40 -8.11 -3.20
N LYS A 423 -22.21 -7.53 -3.30
CA LYS A 423 -21.27 -7.42 -2.16
C LYS A 423 -21.73 -6.41 -1.10
N ASN A 424 -22.66 -5.51 -1.43
CA ASN A 424 -23.14 -4.49 -0.51
C ASN A 424 -24.33 -5.02 0.31
N ALA A 425 -24.16 -5.11 1.63
CA ALA A 425 -25.21 -5.52 2.56
C ALA A 425 -26.08 -4.35 3.08
N SER A 426 -25.85 -3.12 2.60
CA SER A 426 -26.56 -1.92 3.04
C SER A 426 -27.98 -1.86 2.49
N VAL A 427 -28.91 -1.33 3.28
CA VAL A 427 -30.29 -1.08 2.85
C VAL A 427 -30.41 0.34 2.29
N MET A 428 -30.96 0.46 1.08
CA MET A 428 -31.22 1.76 0.46
C MET A 428 -32.61 2.31 0.87
N SER A 429 -32.65 3.57 1.28
CA SER A 429 -33.88 4.34 1.52
C SER A 429 -33.84 5.63 0.69
N GLY A 430 -34.73 5.76 -0.29
CA GLY A 430 -34.80 6.93 -1.17
C GLY A 430 -36.02 7.81 -0.89
N GLN A 431 -35.81 9.12 -0.76
CA GLN A 431 -36.84 10.13 -1.01
C GLN A 431 -36.60 10.70 -2.40
N TYR A 432 -37.47 10.37 -3.36
CA TYR A 432 -37.49 11.11 -4.63
C TYR A 432 -38.02 12.50 -4.33
N LEU A 433 -37.17 13.52 -4.43
CA LEU A 433 -37.62 14.90 -4.52
C LEU A 433 -38.41 15.02 -5.83
N SER A 434 -39.74 14.91 -5.75
CA SER A 434 -40.61 15.31 -6.84
C SER A 434 -40.36 16.80 -7.05
N THR A 435 -39.65 17.16 -8.11
CA THR A 435 -39.64 18.53 -8.60
C THR A 435 -41.08 18.86 -8.93
N GLY A 436 -41.71 19.69 -8.09
CA GLY A 436 -43.06 20.17 -8.31
C GLY A 436 -43.11 20.99 -9.59
N VAL A 437 -43.37 20.31 -10.71
CA VAL A 437 -43.92 20.88 -11.94
C VAL A 437 -45.00 19.91 -12.42
N GLU A 438 -46.02 19.70 -11.61
CA GLU A 438 -47.37 19.52 -12.15
C GLU A 438 -47.89 20.93 -12.49
N SER A 439 -47.48 21.44 -13.65
CA SER A 439 -48.25 22.48 -14.33
C SER A 439 -49.03 21.80 -15.44
N ALA A 440 -50.35 21.78 -15.24
CA ALA A 440 -51.42 21.52 -16.18
C ALA A 440 -51.02 21.52 -17.67
N LEU A 441 -51.46 20.51 -18.40
CA LEU A 441 -52.24 20.65 -19.63
C LEU A 441 -52.96 19.31 -19.89
N GLU A 442 -54.25 19.43 -20.18
CA GLU A 442 -55.20 18.38 -20.58
C GLU A 442 -54.75 17.56 -21.80
#